data_AF-A0ABD5M1C5-F1
#
_entry.id   AF-A0ABD5M1C5-F1
#
_cell.length_a   1.000
_cell.length_b   1.000
_cell.length_c   1.000
_cell.angle_alpha   90.00
_cell.angle_beta   90.00
_cell.angle_gamma   90.00
#
_symmetry.space_group_name_H-M   'P 1'
#
loop_
_entity.id
_entity.type
_entity.pdbx_description
1 polymer ?
#
loop_
_entity_poly.entity_id
_entity_poly.type
_entity_poly.pdbx_seq_one_letter_code
_entity_poly.pdbx_strand_id
1 'polypeptide(L)'
;MLRDILSFYLKISPEDVRFSKNEYGKPFILNESKESIYFNLSHSNNCVALAISNTSSVGIDIEYFNRDIEINSIIDYYFSKKKKIPILF
;
A
#
# COMPACT_ATOMS: atom_id res chain seq x y z
N MET A 1 -0.70 -7.43 -14.30
CA MET A 1 0.06 -6.22 -13.91
C MET A 1 1.18 -6.51 -12.91
N LEU A 2 0.91 -6.89 -11.65
CA LEU A 2 1.98 -7.08 -10.65
C LEU A 2 3.01 -8.14 -11.07
N ARG A 3 2.53 -9.29 -11.56
CA ARG A 3 3.38 -10.37 -12.08
C ARG A 3 4.26 -9.88 -13.23
N ASP A 4 3.70 -9.13 -14.17
CA ASP A 4 4.43 -8.62 -15.34
C ASP A 4 5.54 -7.64 -14.93
N ILE A 5 5.25 -6.76 -13.96
CA ILE A 5 6.24 -5.81 -13.45
C ILE A 5 7.36 -6.56 -12.73
N LEU A 6 7.02 -7.47 -11.81
CA LEU A 6 8.01 -8.19 -11.02
C LEU A 6 8.83 -9.17 -11.87
N SER A 7 8.24 -9.78 -12.90
CA SER A 7 8.94 -10.69 -13.79
C SER A 7 10.02 -9.98 -14.61
N PHE A 8 9.81 -8.70 -14.94
CA PHE A 8 10.84 -7.86 -15.56
C PHE A 8 12.08 -7.71 -14.67
N TYR A 9 11.89 -7.41 -13.38
CA TYR A 9 13.00 -7.32 -12.42
C TYR A 9 13.65 -8.68 -12.15
N LEU A 10 12.86 -9.75 -12.13
CA LEU A 10 13.33 -11.13 -11.88
C LEU A 10 13.95 -11.81 -13.11
N LYS A 11 13.75 -11.27 -14.31
CA LYS A 11 14.17 -11.87 -15.60
C LYS A 11 13.60 -13.28 -15.81
N ILE A 12 12.33 -13.45 -15.48
CA ILE A 12 11.57 -14.70 -15.68
C ILE A 12 10.24 -14.38 -16.37
N SER A 13 9.47 -15.40 -16.74
CA SER A 13 8.12 -15.20 -17.24
C SER A 13 7.14 -14.81 -16.11
N PRO A 14 6.09 -14.00 -16.37
CA PRO A 14 5.10 -13.60 -15.37
C PRO A 14 4.44 -14.76 -14.60
N GLU A 15 4.22 -15.88 -15.28
CA GLU A 15 3.67 -17.13 -14.75
C GLU A 15 4.60 -17.80 -13.73
N ASP A 16 5.91 -17.61 -13.87
CA ASP A 16 6.92 -18.21 -12.99
C ASP A 16 7.17 -17.40 -11.71
N VAL A 17 6.56 -16.22 -11.57
CA VAL A 17 6.65 -15.42 -10.35
C VAL A 17 5.95 -16.16 -9.20
N ARG A 18 6.69 -16.49 -8.15
CA ARG A 18 6.22 -17.21 -6.98
C ARG A 18 6.16 -16.26 -5.79
N PHE A 19 4.99 -16.21 -5.16
CA PHE A 19 4.74 -15.40 -3.98
C PHE A 19 4.58 -16.29 -2.76
N SER A 20 4.97 -15.77 -1.60
CA SER A 20 4.53 -16.25 -0.30
C SER A 20 4.09 -15.07 0.56
N LYS A 21 3.61 -15.35 1.77
CA LYS A 21 3.23 -14.34 2.77
C LYS A 21 3.98 -14.59 4.05
N ASN A 22 4.41 -13.53 4.73
CA ASN A 22 4.97 -13.65 6.07
C ASN A 22 3.85 -13.89 7.11
N GLU A 23 4.21 -14.00 8.38
CA GLU A 23 3.28 -14.20 9.51
C GLU A 23 2.21 -13.09 9.64
N TYR A 24 2.48 -11.89 9.11
CA TYR A 24 1.56 -10.75 9.09
C TYR A 24 0.78 -10.62 7.77
N GLY A 25 0.89 -11.61 6.87
CA GLY A 25 0.20 -11.61 5.58
C GLY A 25 0.85 -10.74 4.49
N LYS A 26 1.99 -10.07 4.75
CA LYS A 26 2.70 -9.25 3.75
C LYS A 26 3.27 -10.17 2.66
N PRO A 27 2.93 -9.95 1.38
CA PRO A 27 3.44 -10.78 0.30
C PRO A 27 4.92 -10.49 0.02
N PHE A 28 5.67 -11.52 -0.35
CA PHE A 28 7.08 -11.43 -0.77
C PHE A 28 7.40 -12.43 -1.89
N ILE A 29 8.50 -12.21 -2.60
CA ILE A 29 8.96 -13.07 -3.71
C ILE A 29 9.73 -14.27 -3.16
N LEU A 30 9.40 -15.47 -3.66
CA LEU A 30 10.13 -16.71 -3.38
C LEU A 30 11.19 -17.05 -4.43
N ASN A 31 11.13 -16.43 -5.61
CA ASN A 31 12.11 -16.67 -6.67
C ASN A 31 13.50 -16.23 -6.20
N GLU A 32 14.49 -17.09 -6.41
CA GLU A 32 15.88 -16.68 -6.30
C GLU A 32 16.25 -15.78 -7.47
N SER A 33 17.01 -14.74 -7.17
CA SER A 33 17.44 -13.72 -8.12
C SER A 33 18.83 -13.26 -7.72
N LYS A 34 19.65 -12.82 -8.69
CA LYS A 34 20.97 -12.24 -8.42
C LYS A 34 20.89 -11.01 -7.50
N GLU A 35 19.79 -10.28 -7.60
CA GLU A 35 19.51 -9.11 -6.76
C GLU A 35 18.32 -9.41 -5.86
N SER A 36 18.39 -8.99 -4.60
CA SER A 36 17.23 -9.02 -3.71
C SER A 36 16.13 -8.13 -4.29
N ILE A 37 14.88 -8.58 -4.26
CA ILE A 37 13.73 -7.77 -4.68
C ILE A 37 12.73 -7.71 -3.54
N TYR A 38 12.49 -6.50 -3.07
CA TYR A 38 11.47 -6.18 -2.08
C TYR A 38 10.39 -5.36 -2.76
N PHE A 39 9.13 -5.63 -2.43
CA PHE A 39 8.03 -4.83 -2.95
C PHE A 39 6.96 -4.58 -1.89
N ASN A 40 6.15 -3.56 -2.15
CA ASN A 40 4.94 -3.32 -1.38
C ASN A 40 3.86 -2.73 -2.30
N LEU A 41 2.61 -3.13 -2.05
CA LEU A 41 1.46 -2.74 -2.85
C LEU A 41 0.42 -2.13 -1.90
N SER A 42 -0.06 -0.94 -2.22
CA SER A 42 -1.23 -0.34 -1.58
C SER A 42 -2.25 0.04 -2.66
N HIS A 43 -3.52 0.08 -2.30
CA HIS A 43 -4.60 0.46 -3.21
C HIS A 43 -5.62 1.27 -2.43
N SER A 44 -6.18 2.29 -3.06
CA SER A 44 -7.24 3.09 -2.48
C SER A 44 -8.12 3.65 -3.58
N ASN A 45 -9.43 3.43 -3.44
CA ASN A 45 -10.43 3.74 -4.47
C ASN A 45 -10.00 3.18 -5.84
N ASN A 46 -9.83 4.05 -6.85
CA ASN A 46 -9.43 3.67 -8.21
C ASN A 46 -7.91 3.73 -8.45
N CYS A 47 -7.10 3.82 -7.39
CA CYS A 47 -5.65 3.96 -7.46
C CYS A 47 -4.94 2.73 -6.89
N VAL A 48 -3.84 2.35 -7.51
CA VAL A 48 -2.91 1.32 -7.02
C VAL A 48 -1.51 1.91 -7.01
N ALA A 49 -0.81 1.75 -5.90
CA ALA A 49 0.57 2.16 -5.72
C ALA A 49 1.46 0.92 -5.50
N LEU A 50 2.58 0.86 -6.21
CA LEU A 50 3.56 -0.21 -6.12
C LEU A 50 4.95 0.39 -5.87
N ALA A 51 5.56 -0.01 -4.76
CA ALA A 51 6.95 0.30 -4.45
C ALA A 51 7.84 -0.93 -4.67
N ILE A 52 9.02 -0.72 -5.25
CA ILE A 52 10.02 -1.76 -5.55
C ILE A 52 11.38 -1.27 -5.07
N SER A 53 12.14 -2.13 -4.41
CA SER A 53 13.47 -1.84 -3.85
C SER A 53 14.37 -3.06 -4.02
N ASN A 54 15.65 -2.82 -4.33
CA ASN A 54 16.66 -3.87 -4.43
C ASN A 54 17.64 -3.93 -3.23
N THR A 55 17.46 -3.04 -2.24
CA THR A 55 18.38 -2.93 -1.09
C THR A 55 17.74 -3.36 0.22
N SER A 56 16.47 -3.03 0.43
CA SER A 56 15.76 -3.30 1.69
C SER A 56 14.25 -3.32 1.53
N SER A 57 13.55 -3.80 2.55
CA SER A 57 12.09 -3.76 2.60
C SER A 57 11.55 -2.33 2.50
N VAL A 58 10.59 -2.12 1.61
CA VAL A 58 9.88 -0.85 1.42
C VAL A 58 8.41 -0.98 1.86
N GLY A 59 7.81 0.14 2.24
CA GLY A 59 6.37 0.30 2.48
C GLY A 59 5.84 1.44 1.63
N ILE A 60 4.62 1.31 1.11
CA ILE A 60 3.90 2.36 0.42
C ILE A 60 2.47 2.35 0.91
N ASP A 61 1.91 3.53 1.12
CA ASP A 61 0.52 3.67 1.48
C ASP A 61 -0.13 4.82 0.70
N ILE A 62 -1.38 4.61 0.30
CA ILE A 62 -2.17 5.60 -0.41
C ILE A 62 -3.57 5.60 0.19
N GLU A 63 -4.10 6.81 0.42
CA GLU A 63 -5.42 7.00 1.00
C GLU A 63 -6.25 7.92 0.10
N TYR A 64 -7.52 7.58 -0.09
CA TYR A 64 -8.49 8.40 -0.78
C TYR A 64 -9.27 9.24 0.23
N PHE A 65 -9.03 10.56 0.23
CA PHE A 65 -9.76 11.50 1.07
C PHE A 65 -11.05 11.96 0.38
N ASN A 66 -12.19 11.47 0.85
CA ASN A 66 -13.49 12.04 0.48
C ASN A 66 -13.87 13.17 1.45
N ARG A 67 -13.59 14.41 1.05
CA ARG A 67 -13.82 15.61 1.87
C ARG A 67 -15.27 15.75 2.35
N ASP A 68 -16.25 15.25 1.60
CA ASP A 68 -17.67 15.46 1.90
C ASP A 68 -18.22 14.52 2.98
N ILE A 69 -17.61 13.34 3.16
CA ILE A 69 -18.05 12.31 4.12
C ILE A 69 -17.35 12.46 5.48
N GLU A 70 -16.05 12.77 5.47
CA GLU A 70 -15.28 12.90 6.72
C GLU A 70 -15.64 14.16 7.50
N ILE A 71 -15.86 15.30 6.83
CA ILE A 71 -16.16 16.55 7.54
C ILE A 71 -17.46 16.44 8.33
N ASN A 72 -18.54 15.93 7.73
CA ASN A 72 -19.84 15.84 8.41
C ASN A 72 -19.83 14.83 9.55
N SER A 73 -19.19 13.66 9.38
CA SER A 73 -19.11 12.64 10.43
C SER A 73 -18.20 13.05 11.60
N ILE A 74 -17.10 13.76 11.33
CA ILE A 74 -16.24 14.36 12.35
C ILE A 74 -16.98 15.48 13.07
N ILE A 75 -17.67 16.36 12.34
CA ILE A 75 -18.51 17.43 12.89
C ILE A 75 -19.59 16.81 13.79
N ASP A 76 -20.38 15.85 13.34
CA ASP A 76 -21.46 15.26 14.14
C ASP A 76 -20.94 14.56 15.41
N TYR A 77 -19.79 13.89 15.33
CA TYR A 77 -19.13 13.32 16.50
C TYR A 77 -18.63 14.41 17.48
N TYR A 78 -18.02 15.49 16.99
CA TYR A 78 -17.52 16.60 17.82
C TYR A 78 -18.64 17.50 18.37
N PHE A 79 -19.73 17.71 17.63
CA PHE A 79 -20.84 18.57 18.05
C PHE A 79 -21.86 17.83 18.93
N SER A 80 -21.94 16.49 18.88
CA SER A 80 -22.73 15.71 19.86
C SER A 80 -22.07 15.62 21.24
N LYS A 81 -20.74 15.79 21.33
CA LYS A 81 -19.99 15.91 22.60
C LYS A 81 -19.44 17.33 22.78
N LYS A 82 -20.24 18.23 23.36
CA LYS A 82 -19.81 19.59 23.78
C LYS A 82 -18.42 19.61 24.44
N LYS A 83 -17.41 20.17 23.76
CA LYS A 83 -16.79 21.48 24.08
C LYS A 83 -15.76 21.86 23.00
N LYS A 84 -15.89 23.11 22.52
CA LYS A 84 -15.06 23.77 21.50
C LYS A 84 -13.57 23.73 21.83
N ILE A 85 -12.75 23.21 20.92
CA ILE A 85 -11.38 23.69 20.72
C ILE A 85 -11.15 23.75 19.20
N PRO A 86 -10.85 24.93 18.63
CA PRO A 86 -10.53 25.03 17.21
C PRO A 86 -9.11 24.49 16.99
N ILE A 87 -8.97 23.51 16.11
CA ILE A 87 -7.66 23.10 15.61
C ILE A 87 -7.34 24.07 14.46
N LEU A 88 -6.45 25.03 14.71
CA LEU A 88 -5.84 25.85 13.66
C LEU A 88 -4.95 24.96 12.80
N PHE A 89 -5.00 25.19 11.48
CA PHE A 89 -4.08 24.66 10.48
C PHE A 89 -2.62 25.01 10.78
#